data_AF-A0A2J8QTU5-F1
#
_entry.id   AF-A0A2J8QTU5-F1
#
_cell.length_a   1.000
_cell.length_b   1.000
_cell.length_c   1.000
_cell.angle_alpha   90.00
_cell.angle_beta   90.00
_cell.angle_gamma   90.00
#
_symmetry.space_group_name_H-M   'P 1'
#
loop_
_entity.id
_entity.type
_entity.pdbx_description
1 polymer ?
#
loop_
_entity_poly.entity_id
_entity_poly.type
_entity_poly.pdbx_seq_one_letter_code
_entity_poly.pdbx_strand_id
1 'polypeptide(L)'
;ESTAPAQVSTLPQSPAALSSSDRAAVWGAQGQNCTQVPVSSASELTRKTTGSAQYSLSDVTSTTSSRVDDHDSKEICLDHLCKGCPLNGSCSKVHFHLPYRWQMLIGKTWTDFEHMETIEEGYCNPGIHFCSVGSYTINFRVMSCDSFPIRRLSTPSSVTKPANSVFTTKWIWYWKNESGTWIQYGEEKDKRENSNVDSSYLESLYQSCPRGVVPFQAGSRNYELSFQGMIQTNIASKTQKDVIRRPTFVPQWYVQQMKRGPE
;
A
#
# COMPACT_ATOMS: atom_id res chain seq x y z
N GLU A 1 -25.16 -56.89 25.70
CA GLU A 1 -24.02 -57.71 25.23
C GLU A 1 -23.51 -57.12 23.91
N SER A 2 -22.31 -56.53 23.78
CA SER A 2 -20.97 -57.15 23.69
C SER A 2 -20.97 -58.35 22.72
N THR A 3 -20.19 -58.44 21.65
CA THR A 3 -18.73 -58.26 21.53
C THR A 3 -18.32 -58.18 20.04
N ALA A 4 -17.22 -57.49 19.74
CA ALA A 4 -16.51 -57.51 18.44
C ALA A 4 -15.79 -58.86 18.18
N PRO A 5 -15.15 -59.08 17.00
CA PRO A 5 -13.70 -58.84 16.91
C PRO A 5 -13.17 -58.39 15.52
N ALA A 6 -11.84 -58.46 15.36
CA ALA A 6 -10.89 -57.62 14.62
C ALA A 6 -10.49 -57.97 13.16
N GLN A 7 -10.05 -56.89 12.46
CA GLN A 7 -8.93 -56.68 11.49
C GLN A 7 -8.67 -57.57 10.25
N VAL A 8 -8.34 -56.93 9.10
CA VAL A 8 -7.04 -57.02 8.35
C VAL A 8 -6.98 -56.00 7.19
N SER A 9 -5.77 -55.43 6.99
CA SER A 9 -5.26 -54.46 5.99
C SER A 9 -5.44 -54.81 4.50
N THR A 10 -5.52 -53.80 3.62
CA THR A 10 -4.52 -53.57 2.52
C THR A 10 -4.76 -52.27 1.73
N LEU A 11 -3.67 -51.54 1.45
CA LEU A 11 -3.52 -50.50 0.43
C LEU A 11 -3.28 -51.16 -0.95
N PRO A 12 -3.39 -50.43 -2.07
CA PRO A 12 -2.26 -50.43 -2.99
C PRO A 12 -1.86 -49.04 -3.50
N GLN A 13 -0.54 -48.86 -3.56
CA GLN A 13 0.18 -47.79 -4.25
C GLN A 13 0.11 -47.94 -5.77
N SER A 14 0.34 -46.84 -6.50
CA SER A 14 0.85 -46.86 -7.87
C SER A 14 2.04 -45.91 -8.02
N PRO A 15 2.97 -46.21 -8.95
CA PRO A 15 4.34 -45.70 -8.93
C PRO A 15 4.58 -44.48 -9.83
N ALA A 16 5.76 -43.92 -9.64
CA ALA A 16 6.33 -42.71 -10.21
C ALA A 16 6.50 -42.66 -11.74
N ALA A 17 6.60 -41.43 -12.26
CA ALA A 17 7.53 -41.09 -13.34
C ALA A 17 7.93 -39.60 -13.28
N LEU A 18 9.23 -39.36 -13.11
CA LEU A 18 9.93 -38.11 -13.43
C LEU A 18 10.78 -38.39 -14.68
N SER A 19 10.68 -37.52 -15.69
CA SER A 19 11.70 -37.32 -16.74
C SER A 19 11.36 -35.99 -17.45
N SER A 20 12.08 -34.89 -17.22
CA SER A 20 13.39 -34.47 -17.76
C SER A 20 13.31 -33.70 -19.08
N SER A 21 14.16 -32.67 -19.15
CA SER A 21 14.85 -32.17 -20.35
C SER A 21 14.21 -31.03 -21.16
N ASP A 22 14.77 -29.85 -20.90
CA ASP A 22 15.53 -29.02 -21.85
C ASP A 22 14.90 -27.93 -22.73
N ARG A 23 15.69 -26.86 -22.75
CA ARG A 23 15.99 -25.88 -23.83
C ARG A 23 15.10 -24.64 -24.02
N ALA A 24 15.67 -23.55 -23.51
CA ALA A 24 15.92 -22.24 -24.13
C ALA A 24 15.30 -21.91 -25.50
N ALA A 25 14.70 -20.71 -25.59
CA ALA A 25 14.80 -19.85 -26.76
C ALA A 25 14.78 -18.37 -26.34
N VAL A 26 15.90 -17.69 -26.61
CA VAL A 26 16.00 -16.23 -26.76
C VAL A 26 15.53 -15.90 -28.17
N TRP A 27 14.68 -14.89 -28.33
CA TRP A 27 14.68 -14.03 -29.52
C TRP A 27 14.25 -12.61 -29.13
N GLY A 28 15.11 -11.65 -29.45
CA GLY A 28 14.75 -10.25 -29.56
C GLY A 28 14.21 -9.96 -30.96
N ALA A 29 13.34 -8.95 -31.07
CA ALA A 29 13.09 -8.26 -32.32
C ALA A 29 12.66 -6.83 -32.01
N GLN A 30 13.50 -5.92 -32.48
CA GLN A 30 13.25 -4.50 -32.67
C GLN A 30 12.30 -4.34 -33.86
N GLY A 31 11.26 -3.50 -33.72
CA GLY A 31 10.31 -3.20 -34.79
C GLY A 31 9.84 -1.76 -34.70
N GLN A 32 10.46 -0.91 -35.52
CA GLN A 32 10.08 0.48 -35.76
C GLN A 32 8.90 0.58 -36.75
N ASN A 33 8.31 1.79 -36.74
CA ASN A 33 7.52 2.49 -37.76
C ASN A 33 5.99 2.36 -37.78
N CYS A 34 5.34 3.52 -37.61
CA CYS A 34 4.52 4.11 -38.68
C CYS A 34 4.45 5.67 -38.56
N THR A 35 5.14 6.37 -39.48
CA THR A 35 4.72 7.52 -40.33
C THR A 35 3.77 8.58 -39.73
N GLN A 36 4.15 9.86 -39.50
CA GLN A 36 4.22 11.03 -40.42
C GLN A 36 3.00 11.11 -41.39
N VAL A 37 2.24 12.21 -41.55
CA VAL A 37 2.61 13.57 -42.04
C VAL A 37 1.53 14.64 -41.62
N PRO A 38 1.55 15.94 -42.05
CA PRO A 38 1.76 17.12 -41.20
C PRO A 38 0.56 18.11 -41.20
N VAL A 39 0.66 19.25 -40.51
CA VAL A 39 0.41 20.61 -41.06
C VAL A 39 0.92 21.63 -40.04
N SER A 40 1.74 22.55 -40.55
CA SER A 40 2.31 23.71 -39.87
C SER A 40 1.30 24.87 -39.78
N SER A 41 1.37 25.66 -38.70
CA SER A 41 1.59 27.10 -38.86
C SER A 41 2.07 27.74 -37.56
N ALA A 42 3.12 28.54 -37.75
CA ALA A 42 3.85 29.28 -36.75
C ALA A 42 3.18 30.63 -36.47
N SER A 43 3.41 31.13 -35.26
CA SER A 43 3.60 32.56 -35.02
C SER A 43 4.63 32.73 -33.92
N GLU A 44 5.86 33.07 -34.32
CA GLU A 44 6.87 33.64 -33.45
C GLU A 44 6.48 35.08 -33.08
N LEU A 45 6.60 35.43 -31.80
CA LEU A 45 7.02 36.79 -31.43
C LEU A 45 7.87 36.75 -30.16
N THR A 46 9.18 36.85 -30.38
CA THR A 46 10.21 37.50 -29.56
C THR A 46 9.76 38.18 -28.25
N ARG A 47 10.45 37.92 -27.12
CA ARG A 47 11.59 38.71 -26.62
C ARG A 47 12.07 38.22 -25.22
N LYS A 48 13.40 38.26 -25.05
CA LYS A 48 14.25 38.02 -23.87
C LYS A 48 13.67 38.43 -22.50
N THR A 49 13.97 37.69 -21.43
CA THR A 49 14.94 38.10 -20.37
C THR A 49 15.01 37.06 -19.23
N THR A 50 16.25 36.83 -18.81
CA THR A 50 16.79 36.17 -17.62
C THR A 50 15.97 36.31 -16.33
N GLY A 51 15.78 35.20 -15.62
CA GLY A 51 15.23 35.18 -14.25
C GLY A 51 15.49 33.83 -13.59
N SER A 52 16.68 33.68 -13.01
CA SER A 52 17.04 32.54 -12.15
C SER A 52 16.09 32.51 -10.95
N ALA A 53 15.12 31.60 -10.94
CA ALA A 53 14.27 31.37 -9.79
C ALA A 53 15.11 30.73 -8.67
N GLN A 54 15.47 31.54 -7.68
CA GLN A 54 15.98 31.04 -6.41
C GLN A 54 14.82 30.35 -5.69
N TYR A 55 14.91 29.03 -5.56
CA TYR A 55 14.00 28.25 -4.73
C TYR A 55 14.33 28.53 -3.25
N SER A 56 13.45 29.25 -2.56
CA SER A 56 13.56 29.48 -1.11
C SER A 56 13.24 28.20 -0.35
N LEU A 57 14.23 27.68 0.38
CA LEU A 57 14.15 26.48 1.24
C LEU A 57 13.61 26.81 2.65
N SER A 58 12.49 27.54 2.77
CA SER A 58 12.05 28.04 4.09
C SER A 58 11.26 27.03 4.94
N ASP A 59 10.83 25.89 4.40
CA ASP A 59 9.87 25.00 5.10
C ASP A 59 10.50 23.65 5.47
N VAL A 60 11.82 23.60 5.71
CA VAL A 60 12.56 22.37 6.02
C VAL A 60 13.07 22.41 7.46
N THR A 61 12.39 21.70 8.36
CA THR A 61 12.91 21.48 9.71
C THR A 61 14.02 20.42 9.68
N SER A 62 15.26 20.87 9.85
CA SER A 62 16.42 19.98 9.95
C SER A 62 16.43 19.29 11.32
N THR A 63 15.91 18.06 11.38
CA THR A 63 16.13 17.19 12.55
C THR A 63 17.43 16.43 12.35
N THR A 64 18.36 16.59 13.29
CA THR A 64 19.68 15.96 13.33
C THR A 64 19.60 14.44 13.26
N SER A 65 19.84 13.88 12.06
CA SER A 65 20.02 12.44 11.88
C SER A 65 21.51 12.10 12.07
N SER A 66 21.82 11.46 13.20
CA SER A 66 23.16 11.00 13.51
C SER A 66 23.43 9.62 12.88
N ARG A 67 24.42 9.62 11.99
CA ARG A 67 25.30 8.50 11.58
C ARG A 67 24.72 7.47 10.61
N VAL A 68 25.55 7.24 9.58
CA VAL A 68 25.50 6.18 8.58
C VAL A 68 25.43 4.81 9.25
N ASP A 69 24.25 4.20 9.22
CA ASP A 69 24.07 2.76 9.28
C ASP A 69 22.92 2.39 8.33
N ASP A 70 23.17 1.34 7.55
CA ASP A 70 22.34 0.73 6.50
C ASP A 70 21.09 0.02 7.08
N HIS A 71 20.35 0.72 7.93
CA HIS A 71 19.07 0.27 8.46
C HIS A 71 17.94 1.08 7.81
N ASP A 72 17.69 0.81 6.52
CA ASP A 72 16.50 1.29 5.78
C ASP A 72 15.22 0.59 6.26
N SER A 73 15.05 0.48 7.58
CA SER A 73 13.88 -0.11 8.20
C SER A 73 12.66 0.71 7.83
N LYS A 74 11.71 0.06 7.14
CA LYS A 74 10.50 0.69 6.61
C LYS A 74 9.34 0.74 7.61
N GLU A 75 9.55 0.23 8.82
CA GLU A 75 8.52 0.06 9.84
C GLU A 75 8.80 0.92 11.09
N ILE A 76 7.75 1.57 11.58
CA ILE A 76 7.77 2.35 12.82
C ILE A 76 7.68 1.39 14.02
N CYS A 77 8.53 1.64 15.01
CA CYS A 77 8.60 0.86 16.24
C CYS A 77 7.33 1.02 17.07
N LEU A 78 6.51 -0.04 17.09
CA LEU A 78 5.26 -0.06 17.86
C LEU A 78 5.50 0.13 19.36
N ASP A 79 6.56 -0.46 19.92
CA ASP A 79 6.88 -0.37 21.35
C ASP A 79 7.25 1.07 21.75
N HIS A 80 8.04 1.75 20.92
CA HIS A 80 8.36 3.16 21.11
C HIS A 80 7.09 4.01 21.13
N LEU A 81 6.16 3.74 20.21
CA LEU A 81 4.92 4.49 20.10
C LEU A 81 3.96 4.22 21.26
N CYS A 82 3.93 3.00 21.81
CA CYS A 82 2.99 2.62 22.87
C CYS A 82 3.49 2.96 24.29
N LYS A 83 4.69 2.51 24.67
CA LYS A 83 5.14 2.50 26.08
C LYS A 83 6.63 2.84 26.27
N GLY A 84 7.33 3.19 25.19
CA GLY A 84 8.79 3.31 25.16
C GLY A 84 9.45 2.00 24.75
N CYS A 85 10.43 2.07 23.84
CA CYS A 85 11.10 0.89 23.31
C CYS A 85 12.23 0.45 24.25
N PRO A 86 12.24 -0.80 24.73
CA PRO A 86 13.29 -1.27 25.66
C PRO A 86 14.67 -1.34 25.01
N LEU A 87 14.72 -1.47 23.67
CA LEU A 87 15.96 -1.53 22.90
C LEU A 87 16.61 -0.16 22.69
N ASN A 88 15.91 0.95 22.99
CA ASN A 88 16.43 2.32 22.86
C ASN A 88 17.24 2.53 21.56
N GLY A 89 18.54 2.83 21.66
CA GLY A 89 19.42 3.10 20.53
C GLY A 89 19.85 1.87 19.73
N SER A 90 19.58 0.65 20.19
CA SER A 90 19.83 -0.59 19.43
C SER A 90 18.58 -1.10 18.71
N CYS A 91 17.46 -0.35 18.74
CA CYS A 91 16.28 -0.72 17.97
C CYS A 91 16.55 -0.52 16.49
N SER A 92 16.35 -1.57 15.69
CA SER A 92 16.47 -1.47 14.23
C SER A 92 15.29 -0.74 13.58
N LYS A 93 14.18 -0.50 14.30
CA LYS A 93 12.96 0.13 13.77
C LYS A 93 12.97 1.65 13.96
N VAL A 94 12.14 2.34 13.18
CA VAL A 94 12.06 3.81 13.24
C VAL A 94 11.32 4.25 14.51
N HIS A 95 11.98 5.05 15.35
CA HIS A 95 11.36 5.70 16.50
C HIS A 95 10.69 7.01 16.04
N PHE A 96 9.36 7.03 16.04
CA PHE A 96 8.58 8.19 15.63
C PHE A 96 7.33 8.34 16.51
N HIS A 97 6.84 9.58 16.65
CA HIS A 97 5.77 9.91 17.59
C HIS A 97 4.34 9.67 17.05
N LEU A 98 4.20 9.34 15.76
CA LEU A 98 2.95 8.99 15.08
C LEU A 98 3.04 7.57 14.47
N PRO A 99 1.89 6.91 14.21
CA PRO A 99 1.87 5.57 13.59
C PRO A 99 2.18 5.59 12.09
N TYR A 100 2.40 6.76 11.51
CA TYR A 100 2.81 6.98 10.13
C TYR A 100 3.88 8.07 10.08
N ARG A 101 4.71 8.03 9.05
CA ARG A 101 5.73 9.07 8.77
C ARG A 101 5.87 9.26 7.28
N TRP A 102 5.71 10.49 6.81
CA TRP A 102 5.87 10.85 5.40
C TRP A 102 7.20 11.53 5.16
N GLN A 103 7.90 11.09 4.12
CA GLN A 103 9.22 11.61 3.78
C GLN A 103 9.34 11.87 2.29
N MET A 104 10.10 12.90 1.92
CA MET A 104 10.49 13.25 0.56
C MET A 104 11.98 12.98 0.37
N LEU A 105 12.34 12.45 -0.80
CA LEU A 105 13.74 12.22 -1.15
C LEU A 105 14.36 13.51 -1.71
N ILE A 106 15.24 14.15 -0.94
CA ILE A 106 15.99 15.34 -1.36
C ILE A 106 17.47 14.94 -1.52
N GLY A 107 17.96 14.97 -2.76
CA GLY A 107 19.28 14.46 -3.10
C GLY A 107 19.35 12.94 -2.85
N LYS A 108 19.98 12.52 -1.76
CA LYS A 108 20.08 11.11 -1.33
C LYS A 108 19.49 10.86 0.06
N THR A 109 18.81 11.86 0.63
CA THR A 109 18.35 11.82 2.01
C THR A 109 16.83 11.89 2.06
N TRP A 110 16.23 11.02 2.87
CA TRP A 110 14.81 11.08 3.18
C TRP A 110 14.56 12.12 4.26
N THR A 111 13.84 13.18 3.92
CA THR A 111 13.52 14.33 4.78
C THR A 111 12.03 14.29 5.12
N ASP A 112 11.68 14.56 6.38
CA ASP A 112 10.28 14.57 6.81
C ASP A 112 9.50 15.75 6.24
N PHE A 113 8.22 15.53 5.94
CA PHE A 113 7.30 16.62 5.69
C PHE A 113 6.91 17.32 7.00
N GLU A 114 6.69 18.63 6.96
CA GLU A 114 6.15 19.37 8.11
C GLU A 114 4.67 19.04 8.35
N HIS A 115 3.86 19.05 7.28
CA HIS A 115 2.41 18.84 7.35
C HIS A 115 2.01 17.35 7.39
N MET A 116 2.57 16.58 8.32
CA MET A 116 2.43 15.12 8.39
C MET A 116 0.97 14.62 8.42
N GLU A 117 0.13 15.24 9.27
CA GLU A 117 -1.27 14.82 9.45
C GLU A 117 -2.11 15.12 8.22
N THR A 118 -1.94 16.30 7.61
CA THR A 118 -2.68 16.68 6.39
C THR A 118 -2.42 15.71 5.25
N ILE A 119 -1.16 15.28 5.09
CA ILE A 119 -0.78 14.31 4.06
C ILE A 119 -1.41 12.95 4.36
N GLU A 120 -1.33 12.48 5.61
CA GLU A 120 -1.91 11.19 5.99
C GLU A 120 -3.43 11.19 5.82
N GLU A 121 -4.13 12.21 6.29
CA GLU A 121 -5.58 12.35 6.16
C GLU A 121 -6.01 12.31 4.69
N GLY A 122 -5.28 13.04 3.83
CA GLY A 122 -5.48 13.00 2.39
C GLY A 122 -5.24 11.60 1.81
N TYR A 123 -4.18 10.92 2.22
CA TYR A 123 -3.86 9.57 1.75
C TYR A 123 -4.91 8.54 2.18
N CYS A 124 -5.40 8.61 3.42
CA CYS A 124 -6.41 7.72 3.96
C CYS A 124 -7.72 7.73 3.14
N ASN A 125 -8.03 8.84 2.47
CA ASN A 125 -9.21 8.93 1.62
C ASN A 125 -8.93 8.35 0.21
N PRO A 126 -9.62 7.27 -0.21
CA PRO A 126 -9.39 6.65 -1.52
C PRO A 126 -9.80 7.55 -2.70
N GLY A 127 -10.70 8.53 -2.47
CA GLY A 127 -11.13 9.51 -3.47
C GLY A 127 -10.12 10.63 -3.72
N ILE A 128 -9.12 10.79 -2.85
CA ILE A 128 -8.09 11.82 -2.98
C ILE A 128 -6.86 11.21 -3.68
N HIS A 129 -6.50 11.79 -4.82
CA HIS A 129 -5.30 11.43 -5.56
C HIS A 129 -4.20 12.48 -5.46
N PHE A 130 -4.62 13.74 -5.38
CA PHE A 130 -3.73 14.89 -5.26
C PHE A 130 -4.00 15.63 -3.95
N CYS A 131 -2.96 16.02 -3.25
CA CYS A 131 -3.04 16.80 -2.02
C CYS A 131 -2.08 17.98 -2.13
N SER A 132 -2.60 19.20 -1.97
CA SER A 132 -1.79 20.42 -1.94
C SER A 132 -1.39 20.71 -0.50
N VAL A 133 -0.09 20.87 -0.27
CA VAL A 133 0.50 21.00 1.05
C VAL A 133 1.57 22.08 1.01
N GLY A 134 1.27 23.25 1.57
CA GLY A 134 2.10 24.44 1.39
C GLY A 134 2.23 24.79 -0.10
N SER A 135 3.46 24.87 -0.60
CA SER A 135 3.76 25.10 -2.02
C SER A 135 3.83 23.82 -2.86
N TYR A 136 3.71 22.65 -2.24
CA TYR A 136 3.92 21.36 -2.88
C TYR A 136 2.62 20.70 -3.33
N THR A 137 2.69 19.92 -4.40
CA THR A 137 1.59 19.02 -4.82
C THR A 137 2.01 17.57 -4.71
N ILE A 138 1.33 16.82 -3.84
CA ILE A 138 1.55 15.38 -3.65
C ILE A 138 0.61 14.59 -4.55
N ASN A 139 1.14 13.58 -5.24
CA ASN A 139 0.39 12.59 -5.99
C ASN A 139 0.49 11.21 -5.32
N PHE A 140 -0.59 10.78 -4.69
CA PHE A 140 -0.67 9.51 -3.96
C PHE A 140 -0.70 8.26 -4.85
N ARG A 141 -0.93 8.39 -6.15
CA ARG A 141 -0.94 7.24 -7.07
C ARG A 141 0.46 6.81 -7.44
N VAL A 142 1.31 7.78 -7.77
CA VAL A 142 2.70 7.52 -8.20
C VAL A 142 3.70 7.68 -7.06
N MET A 143 3.24 8.08 -5.87
CA MET A 143 4.08 8.35 -4.70
C MET A 143 5.17 9.39 -5.01
N SER A 144 4.75 10.56 -5.49
CA SER A 144 5.63 11.72 -5.71
C SER A 144 5.09 13.02 -5.12
N CYS A 145 5.98 13.97 -4.89
CA CYS A 145 5.71 15.35 -4.52
C CYS A 145 6.41 16.23 -5.56
N ASP A 146 5.63 16.88 -6.42
CA ASP A 146 6.10 17.48 -7.66
C ASP A 146 6.95 16.48 -8.48
N SER A 147 8.28 16.68 -8.52
CA SER A 147 9.24 15.79 -9.19
C SER A 147 10.02 14.88 -8.25
N PHE A 148 9.82 14.98 -6.94
CA PHE A 148 10.55 14.23 -5.93
C PHE A 148 9.80 12.96 -5.50
N PRO A 149 10.46 11.80 -5.40
CA PRO A 149 9.87 10.61 -4.81
C PRO A 149 9.50 10.84 -3.34
N ILE A 150 8.37 10.28 -2.91
CA ILE A 150 7.97 10.26 -1.50
C ILE A 150 7.78 8.83 -0.99
N ARG A 151 7.86 8.65 0.33
CA ARG A 151 7.53 7.39 0.99
C ARG A 151 6.71 7.61 2.25
N ARG A 152 5.89 6.60 2.57
CA ARG A 152 5.16 6.48 3.83
C ARG A 152 5.73 5.30 4.61
N LEU A 153 6.17 5.56 5.82
CA LEU A 153 6.50 4.53 6.82
C LEU A 153 5.26 4.32 7.70
N SER A 154 5.10 3.12 8.25
CA SER A 154 3.97 2.81 9.12
C SER A 154 4.33 1.84 10.22
N THR A 155 3.49 1.77 11.25
CA THR A 155 3.49 0.65 12.19
C THR A 155 3.08 -0.66 11.50
N PRO A 156 3.31 -1.83 12.14
CA PRO A 156 2.85 -3.12 11.62
C PRO A 156 1.35 -3.12 11.30
N SER A 157 0.96 -3.94 10.32
CA SER A 157 -0.45 -4.16 9.99
C SER A 157 -1.18 -4.81 11.17
N SER A 158 -2.41 -4.35 11.45
CA SER A 158 -3.21 -4.84 12.59
C SER A 158 -3.45 -6.35 12.56
N VAL A 159 -3.52 -6.96 11.38
CA VAL A 159 -3.72 -8.42 11.22
C VAL A 159 -2.49 -9.26 11.60
N THR A 160 -1.32 -8.64 11.73
CA THR A 160 -0.05 -9.30 12.08
C THR A 160 0.27 -9.24 13.57
N LYS A 161 -0.62 -8.61 14.36
CA LYS A 161 -0.42 -8.34 15.79
C LYS A 161 -1.65 -8.77 16.59
N PRO A 162 -1.50 -9.00 17.90
CA PRO A 162 -2.62 -9.26 18.78
C PRO A 162 -3.68 -8.15 18.69
N ALA A 163 -4.97 -8.51 18.80
CA ALA A 163 -6.10 -7.60 18.59
C ALA A 163 -6.12 -6.37 19.53
N ASN A 164 -5.45 -6.45 20.68
CA ASN A 164 -5.31 -5.35 21.64
C ASN A 164 -4.11 -4.41 21.34
N SER A 165 -3.43 -4.60 20.21
CA SER A 165 -2.26 -3.79 19.84
C SER A 165 -2.69 -2.42 19.34
N VAL A 166 -2.68 -1.44 20.24
CA VAL A 166 -2.92 -0.03 19.96
C VAL A 166 -1.90 0.50 18.95
N PHE A 167 -2.32 1.43 18.09
CA PHE A 167 -1.51 2.08 17.04
C PHE A 167 -0.98 1.17 15.92
N THR A 168 -1.43 -0.08 15.83
CA THR A 168 -1.22 -0.86 14.60
C THR A 168 -1.94 -0.22 13.42
N THR A 169 -1.37 -0.33 12.23
CA THR A 169 -1.98 0.25 11.03
C THR A 169 -3.11 -0.65 10.58
N LYS A 170 -4.35 -0.18 10.74
CA LYS A 170 -5.53 -0.83 10.16
C LYS A 170 -5.64 -0.47 8.69
N TRP A 171 -5.52 -1.47 7.81
CA TRP A 171 -5.68 -1.29 6.38
C TRP A 171 -7.09 -1.63 5.94
N ILE A 172 -7.64 -0.78 5.07
CA ILE A 172 -8.96 -0.91 4.48
C ILE A 172 -8.80 -1.08 2.98
N TRP A 173 -9.55 -2.02 2.42
CA TRP A 173 -9.58 -2.30 1.00
C TRP A 173 -10.88 -1.78 0.41
N TYR A 174 -10.78 -1.10 -0.73
CA TYR A 174 -11.91 -0.54 -1.44
C TYR A 174 -11.91 -1.00 -2.89
N TRP A 175 -13.09 -1.15 -3.47
CA TRP A 175 -13.29 -1.30 -4.91
C TRP A 175 -14.09 -0.13 -5.45
N LYS A 176 -13.85 0.25 -6.70
CA LYS A 176 -14.54 1.34 -7.36
C LYS A 176 -15.78 0.83 -8.09
N ASN A 177 -16.95 1.32 -7.71
CA ASN A 177 -18.20 0.93 -8.35
C ASN A 177 -18.42 1.66 -9.70
N GLU A 178 -19.52 1.36 -10.39
CA GLU A 178 -19.85 2.00 -11.67
C GLU A 178 -20.06 3.52 -11.58
N SER A 179 -20.51 4.03 -10.43
CA SER A 179 -20.66 5.48 -10.22
C SER A 179 -19.33 6.18 -9.89
N GLY A 180 -18.22 5.44 -9.86
CA GLY A 180 -16.90 5.96 -9.50
C GLY A 180 -16.67 6.13 -7.99
N THR A 181 -17.58 5.62 -7.16
CA THR A 181 -17.49 5.65 -5.69
C THR A 181 -16.66 4.49 -5.18
N TRP A 182 -15.80 4.76 -4.21
CA TRP A 182 -15.04 3.73 -3.50
C TRP A 182 -15.91 3.08 -2.43
N ILE A 183 -16.07 1.76 -2.52
CA ILE A 183 -16.86 0.95 -1.60
C ILE A 183 -15.91 0.03 -0.84
N GLN A 184 -16.01 0.01 0.48
CA GLN A 184 -15.19 -0.85 1.32
C GLN A 184 -15.62 -2.31 1.21
N TYR A 185 -14.65 -3.23 1.10
CA TYR A 185 -14.94 -4.66 1.19
C TYR A 185 -15.43 -5.04 2.59
N GLY A 186 -16.59 -5.68 2.66
CA GLY A 186 -17.24 -6.13 3.89
C GLY A 186 -18.11 -5.10 4.60
N GLU A 187 -18.27 -3.88 4.06
CA GLU A 187 -19.11 -2.82 4.65
C GLU A 187 -20.50 -2.70 3.97
N GLU A 188 -21.06 -3.82 3.50
CA GLU A 188 -22.32 -3.82 2.77
C GLU A 188 -23.52 -3.67 3.72
N LYS A 189 -24.36 -2.67 3.44
CA LYS A 189 -25.54 -2.31 4.26
C LYS A 189 -26.72 -3.27 4.05
N ASP A 190 -26.76 -3.97 2.91
CA ASP A 190 -27.85 -4.86 2.51
C ASP A 190 -27.41 -6.33 2.59
N LYS A 191 -27.98 -7.07 3.55
CA LYS A 191 -27.66 -8.47 3.89
C LYS A 191 -27.82 -9.50 2.75
N ARG A 192 -28.23 -9.09 1.54
CA ARG A 192 -28.63 -9.99 0.44
C ARG A 192 -27.53 -10.24 -0.59
N GLU A 193 -26.50 -9.41 -0.65
CA GLU A 193 -25.40 -9.56 -1.62
C GLU A 193 -24.01 -9.60 -0.96
N ASN A 194 -23.97 -10.12 0.28
CA ASN A 194 -22.74 -10.13 1.07
C ASN A 194 -21.56 -10.76 0.32
N SER A 195 -20.50 -9.98 0.15
CA SER A 195 -19.19 -10.52 -0.20
C SER A 195 -18.72 -11.47 0.90
N ASN A 196 -18.15 -12.61 0.53
CA ASN A 196 -17.55 -13.57 1.47
C ASN A 196 -16.14 -13.16 1.94
N VAL A 197 -15.67 -11.96 1.55
CA VAL A 197 -14.40 -11.39 1.97
C VAL A 197 -14.60 -9.99 2.55
N ASP A 198 -13.77 -9.63 3.51
CA ASP A 198 -13.69 -8.29 4.08
C ASP A 198 -12.26 -7.74 4.01
N SER A 199 -12.10 -6.47 4.38
CA SER A 199 -10.79 -5.82 4.40
C SER A 199 -9.75 -6.53 5.28
N SER A 200 -10.16 -7.14 6.39
CA SER A 200 -9.25 -7.82 7.32
C SER A 200 -8.73 -9.14 6.73
N TYR A 201 -9.62 -9.90 6.09
CA TYR A 201 -9.26 -11.13 5.37
C TYR A 201 -8.32 -10.83 4.20
N LEU A 202 -8.65 -9.83 3.37
CA LEU A 202 -7.82 -9.42 2.24
C LEU A 202 -6.44 -8.91 2.70
N GLU A 203 -6.38 -8.11 3.76
CA GLU A 203 -5.11 -7.65 4.31
C GLU A 203 -4.26 -8.82 4.83
N SER A 204 -4.87 -9.81 5.50
CA SER A 204 -4.14 -10.99 5.98
C SER A 204 -3.48 -11.76 4.84
N LEU A 205 -4.19 -11.95 3.72
CA LEU A 205 -3.64 -12.58 2.53
C LEU A 205 -2.54 -11.73 1.88
N TYR A 206 -2.77 -10.42 1.77
CA TYR A 206 -1.80 -9.48 1.20
C TYR A 206 -0.47 -9.48 1.95
N GLN A 207 -0.50 -9.56 3.28
CA GLN A 207 0.73 -9.64 4.10
C GLN A 207 1.57 -10.89 3.77
N SER A 208 0.92 -12.00 3.41
CA SER A 208 1.61 -13.25 3.06
C SER A 208 2.04 -13.32 1.59
N CYS A 209 1.23 -12.79 0.68
CA CYS A 209 1.47 -12.86 -0.76
C CYS A 209 1.02 -11.55 -1.45
N PRO A 210 1.84 -10.48 -1.42
CA PRO A 210 1.49 -9.17 -1.98
C PRO A 210 1.23 -9.17 -3.50
N ARG A 211 1.67 -10.22 -4.19
CA ARG A 211 1.47 -10.42 -5.64
C ARG A 211 0.40 -11.48 -5.95
N GLY A 212 -0.31 -11.94 -4.92
CA GLY A 212 -1.32 -12.99 -5.03
C GLY A 212 -2.58 -12.54 -5.76
N VAL A 213 -3.38 -13.53 -6.13
CA VAL A 213 -4.72 -13.38 -6.66
C VAL A 213 -5.68 -14.11 -5.73
N VAL A 214 -6.75 -13.45 -5.32
CA VAL A 214 -7.72 -13.98 -4.36
C VAL A 214 -9.07 -14.20 -5.06
N PRO A 215 -9.52 -15.45 -5.24
CA PRO A 215 -10.87 -15.71 -5.69
C PRO A 215 -11.86 -15.46 -4.55
N PHE A 216 -12.99 -14.85 -4.86
CA PHE A 216 -14.05 -14.60 -3.89
C PHE A 216 -15.43 -14.52 -4.56
N GLN A 217 -16.48 -14.56 -3.75
CA GLN A 217 -17.86 -14.50 -4.20
C GLN A 217 -18.55 -13.29 -3.57
N ALA A 218 -19.34 -12.57 -4.37
CA ALA A 218 -20.26 -11.54 -3.87
C ALA A 218 -21.61 -11.71 -4.55
N GLY A 219 -22.65 -11.97 -3.75
CA GLY A 219 -23.94 -12.45 -4.23
C GLY A 219 -23.80 -13.72 -5.07
N SER A 220 -24.37 -13.71 -6.28
CA SER A 220 -24.32 -14.84 -7.23
C SER A 220 -23.10 -14.82 -8.17
N ARG A 221 -22.18 -13.85 -8.01
CA ARG A 221 -21.08 -13.61 -8.93
C ARG A 221 -19.74 -14.00 -8.29
N ASN A 222 -18.88 -14.61 -9.10
CA ASN A 222 -17.52 -14.95 -8.73
C ASN A 222 -16.54 -13.91 -9.30
N TYR A 223 -15.56 -13.55 -8.48
CA TYR A 223 -14.56 -12.55 -8.77
C TYR A 223 -13.17 -13.05 -8.43
N GLU A 224 -12.17 -12.41 -9.02
CA GLU A 224 -10.77 -12.52 -8.63
C GLU A 224 -10.22 -11.13 -8.33
N LEU A 225 -9.55 -10.99 -7.19
CA LEU A 225 -8.82 -9.78 -6.83
C LEU A 225 -7.33 -10.00 -7.04
N SER A 226 -6.72 -9.25 -7.96
CA SER A 226 -5.26 -9.20 -8.11
C SER A 226 -4.67 -8.11 -7.23
N PHE A 227 -3.86 -8.48 -6.23
CA PHE A 227 -3.19 -7.51 -5.37
C PHE A 227 -2.11 -6.71 -6.11
N GLN A 228 -1.36 -7.38 -6.99
CA GLN A 228 -0.34 -6.72 -7.82
C GLN A 228 -0.97 -5.71 -8.78
N GLY A 229 -2.10 -6.09 -9.39
CA GLY A 229 -2.80 -5.23 -10.34
C GLY A 229 -3.61 -4.14 -9.66
N MET A 230 -3.99 -4.33 -8.39
CA MET A 230 -5.01 -3.50 -7.73
C MET A 230 -6.31 -3.47 -8.55
N ILE A 231 -6.73 -4.65 -9.02
CA ILE A 231 -7.90 -4.84 -9.90
C ILE A 231 -8.75 -6.01 -9.42
N GLN A 232 -10.05 -5.81 -9.32
CA GLN A 232 -11.07 -6.85 -9.22
C GLN A 232 -11.57 -7.21 -10.61
N THR A 233 -11.64 -8.50 -10.94
CA THR A 233 -12.16 -9.01 -12.22
C THR A 233 -13.36 -9.91 -11.97
N ASN A 234 -14.47 -9.68 -12.67
CA ASN A 234 -15.57 -10.64 -12.71
C ASN A 234 -15.20 -11.81 -13.62
N ILE A 235 -15.29 -13.04 -13.11
CA ILE A 235 -14.81 -14.22 -13.83
C ILE A 235 -15.64 -14.49 -15.10
N ALA A 236 -16.95 -14.26 -15.05
CA ALA A 236 -17.86 -14.55 -16.15
C ALA A 236 -17.84 -13.45 -17.23
N SER A 237 -18.01 -12.18 -16.83
CA SER A 237 -18.08 -11.05 -17.78
C SER A 237 -16.72 -10.50 -18.18
N LYS A 238 -15.63 -10.88 -17.48
CA LYS A 238 -14.28 -10.33 -17.62
C LYS A 238 -14.17 -8.83 -17.38
N THR A 239 -15.21 -8.21 -16.81
CA THR A 239 -15.19 -6.79 -16.46
C THR A 239 -14.27 -6.55 -15.28
N GLN A 240 -13.55 -5.43 -15.33
CA GLN A 240 -12.56 -5.05 -14.32
C GLN A 240 -13.00 -3.81 -13.56
N LYS A 241 -12.64 -3.75 -12.28
CA LYS A 241 -12.86 -2.59 -11.41
C LYS A 241 -11.58 -2.27 -10.64
N ASP A 242 -11.31 -0.99 -10.47
CA ASP A 242 -10.16 -0.51 -9.70
C ASP A 242 -10.32 -0.91 -8.24
N VAL A 243 -9.20 -1.25 -7.61
CA VAL A 243 -9.10 -1.53 -6.18
C VAL A 243 -8.04 -0.63 -5.57
N ILE A 244 -8.22 -0.25 -4.31
CA ILE A 244 -7.24 0.56 -3.59
C ILE A 244 -7.20 0.17 -2.13
N ARG A 245 -5.99 0.21 -1.57
CA ARG A 245 -5.70 -0.10 -0.17
C ARG A 245 -5.28 1.19 0.55
N ARG A 246 -6.03 1.61 1.57
CA ARG A 246 -5.75 2.81 2.38
C ARG A 246 -5.77 2.51 3.88
N PRO A 247 -4.93 3.18 4.69
CA PRO A 247 -4.96 3.01 6.13
C PRO A 247 -6.13 3.81 6.74
N THR A 248 -6.62 3.40 7.91
CA THR A 248 -7.49 4.25 8.74
C THR A 248 -6.66 5.41 9.31
N PHE A 249 -7.19 6.63 9.20
CA PHE A 249 -6.52 7.82 9.73
C PHE A 249 -6.46 7.80 11.25
N VAL A 250 -5.30 8.15 11.81
CA VAL A 250 -5.08 8.27 13.25
C VAL A 250 -4.53 9.66 13.55
N PRO A 251 -5.35 10.61 14.04
CA PRO A 251 -4.86 11.96 14.31
C PRO A 251 -3.93 11.99 15.53
N GLN A 252 -3.05 12.98 15.58
CA GLN A 252 -2.07 13.16 16.64
C GLN A 252 -2.73 13.29 18.01
N TRP A 253 -3.85 14.01 18.11
CA TRP A 253 -4.57 14.17 19.38
C TRP A 253 -5.02 12.82 19.95
N TYR A 254 -5.42 11.87 19.10
CA TYR A 254 -5.82 10.53 19.51
C TYR A 254 -4.62 9.74 20.04
N VAL A 255 -3.45 9.86 19.38
CA VAL A 255 -2.20 9.26 19.86
C VAL A 255 -1.83 9.80 21.25
N GLN A 256 -1.95 11.10 21.45
CA GLN A 256 -1.66 11.75 22.73
C GLN A 256 -2.63 11.29 23.83
N GLN A 257 -3.92 11.19 23.52
CA GLN A 257 -4.94 10.72 24.47
C GLN A 257 -4.68 9.28 24.90
N MET A 258 -4.45 8.38 23.94
CA MET A 258 -4.18 6.96 24.21
C MET A 258 -2.88 6.75 25.01
N LYS A 259 -1.90 7.66 24.91
CA LYS A 259 -0.67 7.65 25.70
C LYS A 259 -0.85 8.11 27.14
N ARG A 260 -1.84 8.96 27.43
CA ARG A 260 -2.08 9.49 28.79
C ARG A 260 -2.74 8.46 29.74
N GLY A 261 -3.28 7.37 29.19
CA GLY A 261 -4.02 6.37 29.97
C GLY A 261 -5.43 6.85 30.35
N PRO A 262 -6.30 5.97 30.90
CA PRO A 262 -7.55 6.40 31.51
C PRO A 262 -7.26 7.29 32.71
N GLU A 263 -7.94 8.44 32.81
CA GLU A 263 -7.96 9.27 34.02
C GLU A 263 -8.56 8.53 35.22
#